data_AF-A0A183FYG5-F1
#
_entry.id   AF-A0A183FYG5-F1
#
_cell.length_a   1.000
_cell.length_b   1.000
_cell.length_c   1.000
_cell.angle_alpha   90.00
_cell.angle_beta   90.00
_cell.angle_gamma   90.00
#
_symmetry.space_group_name_H-M   'P 1'
#
loop_
_entity.id
_entity.type
_entity.pdbx_description
1 polymer ?
#
loop_
_entity_poly.entity_id
_entity_poly.type
_entity_poly.pdbx_seq_one_letter_code
_entity_poly.pdbx_strand_id
1 'polypeptide(L)'
;LRVNNSVKVIITFSLCVGIFIANVPHLAELVYLNEYWHYIIRKLCLVCIIVRWGLGINGTYIRENPIYPFALGVLSTIAEAGVIAIVSVVFFHIPIEFGVIGGFLLATVSPAVCGPVMLKLQRLNLGTDKHIPSFVPAACCFDNTFSIVTVTLVSAITFTRGGHNYRVNQNNVGKTFFRHNYKTTNNLRKRRLNYSNTNIRVRHVQVVSK
;
A
#
# COMPACT_ATOMS: atom_id res chain seq x y z
N LEU A 1 37.22 9.27 -15.08
CA LEU A 1 36.69 7.91 -15.39
C LEU A 1 37.03 6.86 -14.32
N ARG A 2 38.25 6.83 -13.76
CA ARG A 2 38.70 5.82 -12.77
C ARG A 2 37.87 5.75 -11.47
N VAL A 3 37.44 6.89 -10.90
CA VAL A 3 36.60 6.92 -9.67
C VAL A 3 35.21 6.32 -9.87
N ASN A 4 34.63 6.42 -11.06
CA ASN A 4 33.29 5.90 -11.34
C ASN A 4 33.23 4.37 -11.37
N ASN A 5 34.32 3.73 -11.81
CA ASN A 5 34.40 2.27 -11.83
C ASN A 5 34.58 1.72 -10.41
N SER A 6 35.37 2.38 -9.57
CA SER A 6 35.53 1.98 -8.16
C SER A 6 34.20 1.99 -7.40
N VAL A 7 33.38 3.04 -7.55
CA VAL A 7 32.08 3.13 -6.85
C VAL A 7 31.10 2.06 -7.34
N LYS A 8 31.05 1.79 -8.64
CA LYS A 8 30.19 0.72 -9.19
C LYS A 8 30.59 -0.67 -8.69
N VAL A 9 31.89 -0.95 -8.63
CA VAL A 9 32.42 -2.22 -8.12
C VAL A 9 32.07 -2.40 -6.65
N ILE A 10 32.20 -1.34 -5.83
CA ILE A 10 31.83 -1.37 -4.41
C ILE A 10 30.35 -1.67 -4.21
N ILE A 11 29.46 -1.00 -4.97
CA ILE A 11 28.01 -1.23 -4.86
C ILE A 11 27.67 -2.67 -5.24
N THR A 12 28.19 -3.15 -6.38
CA THR A 12 27.91 -4.51 -6.86
C THR A 12 28.41 -5.56 -5.87
N PHE A 13 29.62 -5.39 -5.34
CA PHE A 13 30.18 -6.28 -4.33
C PHE A 13 29.36 -6.27 -3.04
N SER A 14 28.96 -5.09 -2.55
CA SER A 14 28.13 -4.97 -1.35
C SER A 14 26.76 -5.67 -1.50
N LEU A 15 26.19 -5.64 -2.71
CA LEU A 15 24.92 -6.27 -3.02
C LEU A 15 25.07 -7.80 -3.09
N CYS A 16 26.11 -8.30 -3.77
CA CYS A 16 26.44 -9.72 -3.82
C CYS A 16 26.73 -10.29 -2.43
N VAL A 17 27.51 -9.58 -1.61
CA VAL A 17 27.79 -9.98 -0.22
C VAL A 17 26.51 -10.03 0.60
N GLY A 18 25.62 -9.04 0.46
CA GLY A 18 24.32 -9.04 1.13
C GLY A 18 23.44 -10.25 0.76
N ILE A 19 23.36 -10.58 -0.53
CA ILE A 19 22.62 -11.76 -1.02
C ILE A 19 23.26 -13.06 -0.51
N PHE A 20 24.59 -13.15 -0.54
CA PHE A 20 25.32 -14.34 -0.10
C PHE A 20 25.11 -14.61 1.39
N ILE A 21 25.20 -13.59 2.24
CA ILE A 21 24.95 -13.71 3.68
C ILE A 21 23.49 -14.10 3.95
N ALA A 22 22.53 -13.54 3.20
CA ALA A 22 21.12 -13.87 3.36
C ALA A 22 20.76 -15.32 2.95
N ASN A 23 21.56 -15.95 2.08
CA ASN A 23 21.29 -17.29 1.56
C ASN A 23 22.02 -18.42 2.33
N VAL A 24 22.95 -18.10 3.24
CA VAL A 24 23.69 -19.10 4.03
C VAL A 24 23.16 -19.13 5.47
N PRO A 25 22.36 -20.14 5.87
CA PRO A 25 21.67 -20.16 7.16
C PRO A 25 22.61 -20.18 8.37
N HIS A 26 23.80 -20.78 8.26
CA HIS A 26 24.81 -20.79 9.34
C HIS A 26 25.48 -19.42 9.57
N LEU A 27 25.49 -18.54 8.56
CA LEU A 27 26.04 -17.18 8.67
C LEU A 27 24.98 -16.16 9.10
N ALA A 28 23.72 -16.41 8.78
CA ALA A 28 22.60 -15.57 9.21
C ALA A 28 22.42 -15.57 10.74
N GLU A 29 22.70 -16.69 11.39
CA GLU A 29 22.62 -16.81 12.86
C GLU A 29 23.79 -16.11 13.58
N LEU A 30 24.98 -16.06 12.95
CA LEU A 30 26.15 -15.34 13.49
C LEU A 30 26.02 -13.82 13.34
N VAL A 31 25.20 -13.35 12.40
CA VAL A 31 24.94 -11.94 12.09
C VAL A 31 23.52 -11.58 12.55
N TYR A 32 23.24 -11.75 13.85
CA TYR A 32 21.99 -11.28 14.45
C TYR A 32 22.07 -9.76 14.66
N LEU A 33 21.81 -9.01 13.59
CA LEU A 33 21.68 -7.56 13.65
C LEU A 33 20.26 -7.21 14.10
N ASN A 34 20.18 -6.50 15.23
CA ASN A 34 18.91 -6.02 15.76
C ASN A 34 18.15 -5.21 14.68
N GLU A 35 16.89 -5.58 14.45
CA GLU A 35 16.02 -4.93 13.46
C GLU A 35 15.93 -3.41 13.65
N TYR A 36 16.05 -2.94 14.89
CA TYR A 36 16.11 -1.53 15.25
C TYR A 36 17.32 -0.82 14.61
N TRP A 37 18.51 -1.41 14.68
CA TRP A 37 19.73 -0.83 14.11
C TRP A 37 19.66 -0.82 12.58
N HIS A 38 19.13 -1.88 11.97
CA HIS A 38 18.89 -1.93 10.53
C HIS A 38 17.98 -0.79 10.06
N TYR A 39 16.87 -0.58 10.76
CA TYR A 39 15.94 0.48 10.44
C TYR A 39 16.58 1.87 10.52
N ILE A 40 17.34 2.14 11.58
CA ILE A 40 18.03 3.43 11.77
C ILE A 40 19.06 3.68 10.67
N ILE A 41 19.93 2.70 10.40
CA ILE A 41 21.02 2.86 9.42
C ILE A 41 20.45 3.09 8.02
N ARG A 42 19.40 2.36 7.62
CA ARG A 42 18.77 2.54 6.31
C ARG A 42 18.16 3.93 6.16
N LYS A 43 17.47 4.41 7.21
CA LYS A 43 16.89 5.76 7.20
C LYS A 43 17.94 6.84 7.17
N LEU A 44 18.98 6.71 7.99
CA LEU A 44 20.08 7.67 8.03
C LEU A 44 20.82 7.73 6.68
N CYS A 45 21.08 6.58 6.08
CA CYS A 45 21.67 6.49 4.74
C CYS A 45 20.83 7.20 3.68
N LEU A 46 19.51 6.94 3.65
CA LEU A 46 18.58 7.59 2.73
C LEU A 46 18.61 9.12 2.90
N VAL A 47 18.55 9.61 4.14
CA VAL A 47 18.62 11.05 4.46
C VAL A 47 19.94 11.64 3.97
N CYS A 48 21.08 11.01 4.24
CA CYS A 48 22.38 11.49 3.78
C CYS A 48 22.47 11.59 2.25
N ILE A 49 21.93 10.62 1.52
CA ILE A 49 21.90 10.63 0.05
C ILE A 49 21.03 11.79 -0.47
N ILE A 50 19.83 11.97 0.10
CA ILE A 50 18.91 13.03 -0.31
C ILE A 50 19.47 14.41 0.01
N VAL A 51 20.05 14.63 1.20
CA VAL A 51 20.64 15.92 1.58
C VAL A 51 21.79 16.29 0.64
N ARG A 52 22.69 15.34 0.37
CA ARG A 52 23.81 15.57 -0.56
C ARG A 52 23.34 15.98 -1.95
N TRP A 53 22.24 15.41 -2.38
CA TRP A 53 21.62 15.73 -3.66
C TRP A 53 20.89 17.07 -3.66
N GLY A 54 20.10 17.36 -2.63
CA GLY A 54 19.41 18.64 -2.47
C GLY A 54 20.37 19.82 -2.50
N LEU A 55 21.56 19.68 -1.92
CA LEU A 55 22.62 20.71 -1.93
C LEU A 55 23.27 20.94 -3.31
N GLY A 56 23.17 19.98 -4.23
CA GLY A 56 23.78 20.09 -5.56
C GLY A 56 22.88 20.71 -6.63
N ILE A 57 21.62 21.00 -6.28
CA ILE A 57 20.59 21.48 -7.20
C ILE A 57 20.54 23.01 -7.22
N ASN A 58 20.44 23.61 -8.41
CA ASN A 58 20.24 25.05 -8.55
C ASN A 58 18.77 25.42 -8.29
N GLY A 59 18.44 25.77 -7.05
CA GLY A 59 17.07 26.09 -6.63
C GLY A 59 16.47 27.36 -7.25
N THR A 60 17.29 28.30 -7.70
CA THR A 60 16.84 29.56 -8.34
C THR A 60 16.07 29.30 -9.63
N TYR A 61 16.65 28.49 -10.53
CA TYR A 61 16.04 28.13 -11.82
C TYR A 61 14.74 27.32 -11.67
N ILE A 62 14.65 26.46 -10.65
CA ILE A 62 13.43 25.69 -10.36
C ILE A 62 12.32 26.63 -9.90
N ARG A 63 12.66 27.65 -9.10
CA ARG A 63 11.68 28.63 -8.60
C ARG A 63 11.11 29.50 -9.72
N GLU A 64 11.90 29.81 -10.72
CA GLU A 64 11.45 30.56 -11.91
C GLU A 64 10.52 29.74 -12.81
N ASN A 65 10.71 28.41 -12.86
CA ASN A 65 10.01 27.53 -13.78
C ASN A 65 9.44 26.26 -13.09
N PRO A 66 8.54 26.40 -12.10
CA PRO A 66 8.06 25.26 -11.30
C PRO A 66 7.10 24.33 -12.06
N ILE A 67 6.50 24.81 -13.15
CA ILE A 67 5.49 24.08 -13.92
C ILE A 67 6.06 22.84 -14.62
N TYR A 68 7.27 22.92 -15.16
CA TYR A 68 7.89 21.81 -15.89
C TYR A 68 8.18 20.60 -14.99
N PRO A 69 8.90 20.72 -13.85
CA PRO A 69 9.16 19.57 -12.99
C PRO A 69 7.87 19.03 -12.37
N PHE A 70 6.89 19.89 -12.08
CA PHE A 70 5.58 19.44 -11.58
C PHE A 70 4.82 18.61 -12.63
N ALA A 71 4.72 19.12 -13.86
CA ALA A 71 4.05 18.41 -14.95
C ALA A 71 4.77 17.09 -15.28
N LEU A 72 6.10 17.11 -15.36
CA LEU A 72 6.90 15.89 -15.59
C LEU A 72 6.70 14.85 -14.49
N GLY A 73 6.67 15.27 -13.22
CA GLY A 73 6.47 14.36 -12.09
C GLY A 73 5.06 13.80 -12.02
N VAL A 74 4.03 14.65 -12.04
CA VAL A 74 2.65 14.21 -11.79
C VAL A 74 2.02 13.58 -13.03
N LEU A 75 2.21 14.15 -14.21
CA LEU A 75 1.55 13.67 -15.43
C LEU A 75 2.12 12.32 -15.87
N SER A 76 3.44 12.14 -15.82
CA SER A 76 4.08 10.86 -16.17
C SER A 76 3.60 9.75 -15.23
N THR A 77 3.59 10.02 -13.92
CA THR A 77 3.18 9.04 -12.91
C THR A 77 1.72 8.66 -13.05
N ILE A 78 0.80 9.60 -13.30
CA ILE A 78 -0.61 9.27 -13.52
C ILE A 78 -0.77 8.39 -14.77
N ALA A 79 -0.06 8.71 -15.85
CA ALA A 79 -0.13 7.94 -17.08
C ALA A 79 0.42 6.51 -16.88
N GLU A 80 1.62 6.38 -16.28
CA GLU A 80 2.24 5.09 -16.00
C GLU A 80 1.42 4.25 -15.03
N ALA A 81 1.02 4.83 -13.89
CA ALA A 81 0.19 4.15 -12.90
C ALA A 81 -1.17 3.72 -13.48
N GLY A 82 -1.77 4.56 -14.32
CA GLY A 82 -3.03 4.26 -15.01
C GLY A 82 -2.91 3.04 -15.92
N VAL A 83 -1.85 2.98 -16.74
CA VAL A 83 -1.59 1.81 -17.60
C VAL A 83 -1.35 0.56 -16.77
N ILE A 84 -0.51 0.63 -15.73
CA ILE A 84 -0.23 -0.51 -14.86
C ILE A 84 -1.49 -0.99 -14.14
N ALA A 85 -2.34 -0.07 -13.66
CA ALA A 85 -3.60 -0.41 -13.01
C ALA A 85 -4.56 -1.13 -13.97
N ILE A 86 -4.70 -0.64 -15.21
CA ILE A 86 -5.53 -1.28 -16.23
C ILE A 86 -5.01 -2.68 -16.54
N VAL A 87 -3.70 -2.82 -16.78
CA VAL A 87 -3.07 -4.12 -17.05
C VAL A 87 -3.25 -5.08 -15.87
N SER A 88 -3.11 -4.58 -14.63
CA SER A 88 -3.28 -5.40 -13.42
C SER A 88 -4.69 -5.95 -13.28
N VAL A 89 -5.72 -5.13 -13.54
CA VAL A 89 -7.12 -5.55 -13.46
C VAL A 89 -7.47 -6.54 -14.59
N VAL A 90 -6.96 -6.29 -15.80
CA VAL A 90 -7.26 -7.14 -16.97
C VAL A 90 -6.53 -8.49 -16.91
N PHE A 91 -5.26 -8.50 -16.51
CA PHE A 91 -4.41 -9.70 -16.56
C PHE A 91 -4.49 -10.55 -15.29
N PHE A 92 -4.54 -9.91 -14.11
CA PHE A 92 -4.54 -10.61 -12.82
C PHE A 92 -5.94 -10.73 -12.19
N HIS A 93 -6.97 -10.12 -12.79
CA HIS A 93 -8.34 -10.08 -12.24
C HIS A 93 -8.40 -9.56 -10.79
N ILE A 94 -7.47 -8.67 -10.43
CA ILE A 94 -7.41 -8.06 -9.10
C ILE A 94 -8.44 -6.92 -9.03
N PRO A 95 -9.12 -6.72 -7.89
CA PRO A 95 -9.95 -5.54 -7.64
C PRO A 95 -9.27 -4.21 -7.99
N ILE A 96 -10.04 -3.29 -8.57
CA ILE A 96 -9.56 -2.00 -9.11
C ILE A 96 -8.81 -1.20 -8.04
N GLU A 97 -9.26 -1.25 -6.79
CA GLU A 97 -8.63 -0.54 -5.67
C GLU A 97 -7.17 -0.95 -5.48
N PHE A 98 -6.91 -2.26 -5.48
CA PHE A 98 -5.57 -2.82 -5.32
C PHE A 98 -4.74 -2.66 -6.60
N GLY A 99 -5.40 -2.68 -7.78
CA GLY A 99 -4.75 -2.36 -9.05
C GLY A 99 -4.22 -0.92 -9.08
N VAL A 100 -4.99 0.05 -8.58
CA VAL A 100 -4.56 1.46 -8.48
C VAL A 100 -3.45 1.62 -7.45
N ILE A 101 -3.57 1.00 -6.27
CA ILE A 101 -2.51 1.04 -5.24
C ILE A 101 -1.20 0.47 -5.78
N GLY A 102 -1.25 -0.72 -6.41
CA GLY A 102 -0.09 -1.36 -7.02
C GLY A 102 0.49 -0.54 -8.18
N GLY A 103 -0.37 0.05 -9.01
CA GLY A 103 0.03 0.91 -10.12
C GLY A 103 0.87 2.11 -9.68
N PHE A 104 0.41 2.85 -8.68
CA PHE A 104 1.18 3.99 -8.14
C PHE A 104 2.44 3.56 -7.40
N LEU A 105 2.42 2.42 -6.71
CA LEU A 105 3.61 1.89 -6.02
C LEU A 105 4.70 1.48 -7.02
N LEU A 106 4.32 0.93 -8.17
CA LEU A 106 5.23 0.53 -9.24
C LEU A 106 5.70 1.71 -10.10
N ALA A 107 4.83 2.70 -10.34
CA ALA A 107 5.18 3.91 -11.10
C ALA A 107 6.09 4.87 -10.32
N THR A 108 6.14 4.78 -8.99
CA THR A 108 6.98 5.66 -8.17
C THR A 108 8.46 5.46 -8.48
N VAL A 109 9.15 6.54 -8.82
CA VAL A 109 10.59 6.52 -9.12
C VAL A 109 11.42 6.67 -7.84
N SER A 110 12.55 5.96 -7.75
CA SER A 110 13.42 6.02 -6.57
C SER A 110 14.41 7.20 -6.62
N PRO A 111 14.34 8.17 -5.66
CA PRO A 111 15.24 9.32 -5.64
C PRO A 111 16.70 8.95 -5.30
N ALA A 112 16.90 7.82 -4.61
CA ALA A 112 18.22 7.38 -4.14
C ALA A 112 19.18 7.04 -5.29
N VAL A 113 18.65 6.63 -6.45
CA VAL A 113 19.45 6.29 -7.63
C VAL A 113 19.48 7.45 -8.61
N CYS A 114 18.36 8.16 -8.81
CA CYS A 114 18.31 9.30 -9.71
C CYS A 114 19.22 10.45 -9.26
N GLY A 115 19.26 10.77 -7.96
CA GLY A 115 20.04 11.88 -7.43
C GLY A 115 21.55 11.81 -7.77
N PRO A 116 22.26 10.72 -7.43
CA PRO A 116 23.67 10.55 -7.77
C PRO A 116 23.96 10.56 -9.27
N VAL A 117 23.06 10.02 -10.10
CA VAL A 117 23.20 10.01 -11.56
C VAL A 117 23.09 11.41 -12.14
N MET A 118 22.12 12.20 -11.67
CA MET A 118 21.92 13.58 -12.13
C MET A 118 23.08 14.49 -11.69
N LEU A 119 23.58 14.35 -10.46
CA LEU A 119 24.79 15.06 -10.02
C LEU A 119 26.02 14.69 -10.87
N LYS A 120 26.11 13.43 -11.31
CA LYS A 120 27.20 12.99 -12.20
C LYS A 120 27.06 13.60 -13.59
N LEU A 121 25.85 13.69 -14.16
CA LEU A 121 25.59 14.36 -15.43
C LEU A 121 25.95 15.85 -15.37
N GLN A 122 25.61 16.51 -14.27
CA GLN A 122 25.98 17.91 -14.01
C GLN A 122 27.50 18.11 -13.97
N ARG A 123 28.25 17.21 -13.32
CA ARG A 123 29.73 17.25 -13.34
C ARG A 123 30.35 17.00 -14.70
N LEU A 124 29.63 16.31 -15.59
CA LEU A 124 30.06 16.06 -16.97
C LEU A 124 29.59 17.17 -17.93
N ASN A 125 28.91 18.21 -17.43
CA ASN A 125 28.28 19.26 -18.23
C ASN A 125 27.35 18.70 -19.33
N LEU A 126 26.70 17.56 -19.05
CA LEU A 126 25.75 16.94 -19.97
C LEU A 126 24.32 17.34 -19.60
N GLY A 127 23.63 17.99 -20.54
CA GLY A 127 22.25 18.44 -20.33
C GLY A 127 22.10 19.62 -19.37
N THR A 128 23.21 20.27 -19.00
CA THR A 128 23.25 21.48 -18.16
C THR A 128 22.62 22.68 -18.86
N ASP A 129 22.74 22.78 -20.18
CA ASP A 129 22.16 23.88 -20.97
C ASP A 129 20.62 23.89 -20.91
N LYS A 130 20.02 22.71 -20.74
CA LYS A 130 18.57 22.53 -20.59
C LYS A 130 18.15 22.39 -19.11
N HIS A 131 19.08 22.55 -18.17
CA HIS A 131 18.87 22.37 -16.73
C HIS A 131 18.20 21.02 -16.33
N ILE A 132 18.33 19.98 -17.17
CA ILE A 132 17.72 18.66 -16.94
C ILE A 132 18.21 18.05 -15.61
N PRO A 133 19.52 18.10 -15.27
CA PRO A 133 20.01 17.59 -13.99
C PRO A 133 19.44 18.30 -12.75
N SER A 134 18.83 19.48 -12.90
CA SER A 134 18.14 20.20 -11.82
C SER A 134 16.63 19.93 -11.83
N PHE A 135 16.01 19.82 -13.01
CA PHE A 135 14.56 19.58 -13.14
C PHE A 135 14.14 18.15 -12.79
N VAL A 136 14.88 17.14 -13.27
CA VAL A 136 14.54 15.72 -13.02
C VAL A 136 14.48 15.42 -11.52
N PRO A 137 15.44 15.91 -10.71
CA PRO A 137 15.32 15.85 -9.27
C PRO A 137 14.07 16.42 -8.63
N ALA A 138 13.71 17.64 -9.03
CA ALA A 138 12.51 18.28 -8.53
C ALA A 138 11.26 17.49 -8.94
N ALA A 139 11.23 16.99 -10.17
CA ALA A 139 10.16 16.14 -10.67
C ALA A 139 10.01 14.84 -9.86
N CYS A 140 11.12 14.16 -9.54
CA CYS A 140 11.10 12.97 -8.68
C CYS A 140 10.53 13.25 -7.28
N CYS A 141 10.77 14.44 -6.71
CA CYS A 141 10.19 14.81 -5.42
C CYS A 141 8.66 14.98 -5.50
N PHE A 142 8.17 15.59 -6.58
CA PHE A 142 6.73 15.72 -6.83
C PHE A 142 6.08 14.36 -7.08
N ASP A 143 6.67 13.52 -7.93
CA ASP A 143 6.24 12.14 -8.17
C ASP A 143 6.13 11.35 -6.85
N ASN A 144 7.22 11.26 -6.09
CA ASN A 144 7.24 10.46 -4.86
C ASN A 144 6.22 10.98 -3.82
N THR A 145 6.06 12.29 -3.68
CA THR A 145 5.06 12.86 -2.76
C THR A 145 3.63 12.54 -3.23
N PHE A 146 3.36 12.74 -4.52
CA PHE A 146 2.04 12.50 -5.10
C PHE A 146 1.64 11.03 -5.03
N SER A 147 2.55 10.12 -5.35
CA SER A 147 2.34 8.67 -5.26
C SER A 147 2.09 8.20 -3.84
N ILE A 148 2.89 8.65 -2.86
CA ILE A 148 2.67 8.29 -1.45
C ILE A 148 1.32 8.80 -0.94
N VAL A 149 0.93 10.03 -1.28
CA VAL A 149 -0.37 10.59 -0.90
C VAL A 149 -1.51 9.78 -1.53
N THR A 150 -1.40 9.45 -2.83
CA THR A 150 -2.43 8.72 -3.56
C THR A 150 -2.57 7.29 -3.03
N VAL A 151 -1.47 6.56 -2.84
CA VAL A 151 -1.48 5.21 -2.25
C VAL A 151 -2.10 5.24 -0.86
N THR A 152 -1.74 6.22 -0.02
CA THR A 152 -2.28 6.34 1.34
C THR A 152 -3.78 6.63 1.32
N LEU A 153 -4.23 7.55 0.47
CA LEU A 153 -5.63 7.92 0.33
C LEU A 153 -6.49 6.75 -0.18
N VAL A 154 -6.06 6.11 -1.26
CA VAL A 154 -6.77 4.96 -1.86
C VAL A 154 -6.79 3.78 -0.89
N SER A 155 -5.69 3.52 -0.20
CA SER A 155 -5.65 2.49 0.85
C SER A 155 -6.64 2.79 1.97
N ALA A 156 -6.67 4.02 2.49
CA ALA A 156 -7.60 4.42 3.55
C ALA A 156 -9.07 4.24 3.13
N ILE A 157 -9.43 4.63 1.90
CA ILE A 157 -10.78 4.46 1.35
C ILE A 157 -11.12 2.97 1.21
N THR A 158 -10.19 2.16 0.70
CA THR A 158 -10.37 0.73 0.45
C THR A 158 -10.63 -0.03 1.76
N PHE A 159 -9.80 0.20 2.78
CA PHE A 159 -9.96 -0.46 4.08
C PHE A 159 -11.22 0.01 4.83
N THR A 160 -11.62 1.27 4.64
CA THR A 160 -12.87 1.81 5.22
C THR A 160 -14.11 1.18 4.57
N ARG A 161 -14.13 1.01 3.25
CA ARG A 161 -15.21 0.32 2.52
C ARG A 161 -15.31 -1.16 2.92
N GLY A 162 -14.16 -1.83 3.05
CA GLY A 162 -14.12 -3.19 3.59
C GLY A 162 -14.79 -3.28 4.96
N GLY A 163 -14.38 -2.42 5.90
CA GLY A 163 -14.94 -2.38 7.26
C GLY A 163 -16.45 -2.11 7.32
N HIS A 164 -16.98 -1.27 6.42
CA HIS A 164 -18.42 -1.00 6.34
C HIS A 164 -19.22 -2.24 5.90
N ASN A 165 -18.75 -2.95 4.87
CA ASN A 165 -19.40 -4.17 4.39
C ASN A 165 -19.39 -5.30 5.45
N TYR A 166 -18.30 -5.44 6.20
CA TYR A 166 -18.24 -6.39 7.32
C TYR A 166 -19.21 -6.01 8.45
N ARG A 167 -19.31 -4.73 8.82
CA ARG A 167 -20.26 -4.24 9.83
C ARG A 167 -21.72 -4.43 9.42
N VAL A 168 -22.06 -4.12 8.17
CA VAL A 168 -23.43 -4.29 7.65
C VAL A 168 -23.81 -5.78 7.61
N ASN A 169 -22.89 -6.66 7.20
CA ASN A 169 -23.15 -8.10 7.18
C ASN A 169 -23.35 -8.65 8.61
N GLN A 170 -22.52 -8.27 9.58
CA GLN A 170 -22.74 -8.66 10.99
C GLN A 170 -24.11 -8.21 11.52
N ASN A 171 -24.50 -6.96 11.23
CA ASN A 171 -25.80 -6.43 11.66
C ASN A 171 -26.97 -7.19 11.02
N ASN A 172 -26.84 -7.59 9.76
CA ASN A 172 -27.87 -8.35 9.06
C ASN A 172 -27.94 -9.81 9.56
N VAL A 173 -26.80 -10.46 9.81
CA VAL A 173 -26.77 -11.80 10.41
C VAL A 173 -27.38 -11.78 11.81
N GLY A 174 -27.05 -10.78 12.64
CA GLY A 174 -27.66 -10.59 13.95
C GLY A 174 -29.18 -10.44 13.86
N LYS A 175 -29.68 -9.54 13.00
CA LYS A 175 -31.12 -9.35 12.79
C LYS A 175 -31.83 -10.61 12.31
N THR A 176 -31.18 -11.39 11.43
CA THR A 176 -31.76 -12.63 10.89
C THR A 176 -31.81 -13.72 11.96
N PHE A 177 -30.78 -13.83 12.80
CA PHE A 177 -30.73 -14.73 13.94
C PHE A 177 -31.79 -14.38 15.00
N PHE A 178 -31.94 -13.10 15.36
CA PHE A 178 -32.98 -12.65 16.27
C PHE A 178 -34.38 -12.92 15.71
N ARG A 179 -34.60 -12.68 14.41
CA ARG A 179 -35.88 -12.95 13.75
C ARG A 179 -36.22 -14.43 13.72
N HIS A 180 -35.22 -15.29 13.51
CA HIS A 180 -35.39 -16.75 13.56
C HIS A 180 -35.72 -17.23 14.97
N ASN A 181 -34.96 -16.81 15.99
CA ASN A 181 -35.20 -17.18 17.38
C ASN A 181 -36.57 -16.72 17.89
N TYR A 182 -36.99 -15.51 17.53
CA TYR A 182 -38.31 -14.98 17.90
C TYR A 182 -39.45 -15.81 17.29
N LYS A 183 -39.33 -16.20 16.01
CA LYS A 183 -40.34 -16.99 15.31
C LYS A 183 -40.44 -18.41 15.86
N THR A 184 -39.32 -19.04 16.18
CA THR A 184 -39.27 -20.37 16.81
C THR A 184 -39.88 -20.35 18.21
N THR A 185 -39.56 -19.35 19.03
CA THR A 185 -40.12 -19.19 20.37
C THR A 185 -41.64 -18.99 20.34
N ASN A 186 -42.16 -18.17 19.42
CA ASN A 186 -43.61 -17.98 19.27
C ASN A 186 -44.34 -19.22 18.77
N ASN A 187 -43.74 -20.00 17.87
CA ASN A 187 -44.32 -21.27 17.41
C ASN A 187 -44.37 -22.32 18.53
N LEU A 188 -43.33 -22.40 19.36
CA LEU A 188 -43.31 -23.26 20.55
C LEU A 188 -44.37 -22.83 21.56
N ARG A 189 -44.56 -21.52 21.77
CA ARG A 189 -45.60 -20.98 22.66
C ARG A 189 -47.01 -21.31 22.16
N LYS A 190 -47.27 -21.19 20.85
CA LYS A 190 -48.55 -21.60 20.24
C LYS A 190 -48.80 -23.11 20.36
N ARG A 191 -47.78 -23.95 20.19
CA ARG A 191 -47.89 -25.40 20.38
C ARG A 191 -48.21 -25.77 21.84
N ARG A 192 -47.58 -25.13 22.83
CA ARG A 192 -47.93 -25.35 24.25
C ARG A 192 -49.37 -24.94 24.58
N LEU A 193 -49.83 -23.81 24.04
CA LEU A 193 -51.22 -23.37 24.23
C LEU A 193 -52.23 -24.35 23.62
N ASN A 194 -51.94 -24.91 22.44
CA ASN A 194 -52.78 -25.94 21.83
C ASN A 194 -52.78 -27.25 22.63
N TYR A 195 -51.63 -27.68 23.17
CA TYR A 195 -51.54 -28.86 24.04
C TYR A 195 -52.28 -28.71 25.37
N SER A 196 -52.32 -27.50 25.93
CA SER A 196 -53.10 -27.20 27.13
C SER A 196 -54.60 -27.24 26.83
N ASN A 197 -55.04 -26.62 25.73
CA ASN A 197 -56.44 -26.62 25.32
C ASN A 197 -56.96 -28.02 24.96
N THR A 198 -56.15 -28.86 24.29
CA THR A 198 -56.53 -30.25 24.04
C THR A 198 -56.61 -31.04 25.34
N ASN A 199 -55.64 -30.94 26.26
CA ASN A 199 -55.70 -31.62 27.56
C ASN A 199 -56.93 -31.23 28.41
N ILE A 200 -57.31 -29.96 28.40
CA ILE A 200 -58.54 -29.49 29.08
C ILE A 200 -59.78 -30.10 28.41
N ARG A 201 -59.81 -30.17 27.06
CA ARG A 201 -60.91 -30.78 26.31
C ARG A 201 -61.01 -32.29 26.53
N VAL A 202 -59.89 -33.03 26.63
CA VAL A 202 -59.91 -34.49 26.91
C VAL A 202 -60.36 -34.76 28.35
N ARG A 203 -59.97 -33.92 29.33
CA ARG A 203 -60.48 -34.03 30.70
C ARG A 203 -61.98 -33.78 30.80
N HIS A 204 -62.54 -32.84 30.04
CA HIS A 204 -63.98 -32.60 30.01
C HIS A 204 -64.77 -33.76 29.38
N VAL A 205 -64.24 -34.44 28.36
CA VAL A 205 -64.91 -35.58 27.73
C VAL A 205 -64.90 -36.83 28.63
N GLN A 206 -63.86 -37.03 29.44
CA GLN A 206 -63.77 -38.16 30.37
C GLN A 206 -64.67 -38.03 31.61
N VAL A 207 -65.14 -36.83 31.96
CA VAL A 207 -66.05 -36.60 33.11
C VAL A 207 -67.52 -36.75 32.73
N VAL A 208 -67.87 -36.62 31.45
CA VAL A 208 -69.27 -36.79 30.95
C VAL A 208 -69.59 -38.25 30.63
N SER A 209 -68.59 -39.14 30.63
CA SER A 209 -68.73 -40.57 30.31
C SER A 209 -68.63 -41.48 31.54
N LYS A 210 -68.97 -40.96 32.73
CA LYS A 210 -69.24 -41.70 33.97
C LYS A 210 -70.55 -41.21 34.56
#